data_AF-A0A376KRJ1-F1
#
_entry.id   AF-A0A376KRJ1-F1
#
_cell.length_a   1.000
_cell.length_b   1.000
_cell.length_c   1.000
_cell.angle_alpha   90.00
_cell.angle_beta   90.00
_cell.angle_gamma   90.00
#
_symmetry.space_group_name_H-M   'P 1'
#
loop_
_entity.id
_entity.type
_entity.pdbx_description
1 polymer ?
#
loop_
_entity_poly.entity_id
_entity_poly.type
_entity_poly.pdbx_seq_one_letter_code
_entity_poly.pdbx_strand_id
1 'polypeptide(L)'
;MIHVENGKHFVIRNIKARNITPDFSKKAGIDNATVAIYGCDNFVIDNIEMINSAGMLIGYGVIKGKYLSIPQNFRVNNIQLDNTHLAYKLRGIQNLCRECRLLCGH
;
A
#
# COMPACT_ATOMS: atom_id res chain seq x y z
N MET A 1 -2.05 2.19 -10.31
CA MET A 1 -1.28 1.67 -9.17
C MET A 1 -0.08 2.57 -8.96
N ILE A 2 0.22 2.94 -7.71
CA ILE A 2 1.47 3.58 -7.32
C ILE A 2 2.36 2.50 -6.70
N HIS A 3 3.56 2.35 -7.21
CA HIS A 3 4.54 1.37 -6.72
C HIS A 3 5.85 2.10 -6.39
N VAL A 4 6.38 1.88 -5.20
CA VAL A 4 7.71 2.35 -4.80
C VAL A 4 8.46 1.20 -4.15
N GLU A 5 9.65 0.90 -4.65
CA GLU A 5 10.54 -0.12 -4.12
C GLU A 5 11.90 0.50 -3.82
N ASN A 6 12.45 0.18 -2.65
CA ASN A 6 13.76 0.64 -2.17
C ASN A 6 13.93 2.18 -2.21
N GLY A 7 12.83 2.91 -2.06
CA GLY A 7 12.79 4.37 -2.03
C GLY A 7 13.09 4.93 -0.64
N LYS A 8 13.63 6.16 -0.60
CA LYS A 8 13.87 6.91 0.64
C LYS A 8 13.52 8.38 0.48
N HIS A 9 13.02 9.02 1.54
CA HIS A 9 12.70 10.46 1.58
C HIS A 9 11.67 10.89 0.53
N PHE A 10 10.47 10.31 0.61
CA PHE A 10 9.40 10.63 -0.33
C PHE A 10 8.03 10.82 0.33
N VAL A 11 7.14 11.47 -0.41
CA VAL A 11 5.76 11.74 0.01
C VAL A 11 4.80 11.32 -1.09
N ILE A 12 3.80 10.52 -0.74
CA ILE A 12 2.64 10.22 -1.58
C ILE A 12 1.45 10.91 -0.93
N ARG A 13 0.85 11.88 -1.62
CA ARG A 13 -0.27 12.64 -1.04
C ARG A 13 -1.32 13.09 -2.03
N ASN A 14 -2.53 13.35 -1.52
CA ASN A 14 -3.66 13.93 -2.26
C ASN A 14 -4.07 13.07 -3.47
N ILE A 15 -4.14 11.75 -3.27
CA ILE A 15 -4.50 10.82 -4.33
C ILE A 15 -5.97 10.44 -4.20
N LYS A 16 -6.68 10.48 -5.33
CA LYS A 16 -8.03 9.91 -5.49
C LYS A 16 -7.95 8.76 -6.47
N ALA A 17 -8.12 7.54 -5.97
CA ALA A 17 -8.07 6.33 -6.79
C ALA A 17 -9.44 5.67 -6.87
N ARG A 18 -9.81 5.21 -8.06
CA ARG A 18 -11.10 4.56 -8.32
C ARG A 18 -10.89 3.31 -9.16
N ASN A 19 -11.65 2.26 -8.86
CA ASN A 19 -11.72 1.02 -9.66
C ASN A 19 -10.36 0.34 -9.88
N ILE A 20 -9.50 0.29 -8.85
CA ILE A 20 -8.24 -0.46 -8.92
C ILE A 20 -8.48 -1.86 -8.32
N THR A 21 -9.13 -2.72 -9.12
CA THR A 21 -9.51 -4.07 -8.69
C THR A 21 -8.63 -5.14 -9.37
N PRO A 22 -8.56 -6.37 -8.79
CA PRO A 22 -7.85 -7.50 -9.40
C PRO A 22 -8.33 -7.87 -10.80
N ASP A 23 -9.55 -7.47 -11.17
CA ASP A 23 -10.17 -7.86 -12.45
C ASP A 23 -9.37 -7.38 -13.67
N PHE A 24 -8.65 -6.26 -13.55
CA PHE A 24 -7.85 -5.71 -14.64
C PHE A 24 -6.54 -6.45 -14.91
N SER A 25 -5.96 -7.13 -13.90
CA SER A 25 -4.58 -7.64 -13.96
C SER A 25 -4.41 -9.05 -13.39
N LYS A 26 -5.45 -9.90 -13.49
CA LYS A 26 -5.49 -11.26 -12.89
C LYS A 26 -4.25 -12.15 -13.17
N LYS A 27 -3.58 -11.96 -14.30
CA LYS A 27 -2.42 -12.77 -14.74
C LYS A 27 -1.08 -12.05 -14.65
N ALA A 28 -1.04 -10.82 -14.15
CA ALA A 28 0.16 -10.00 -14.17
C ALA A 28 1.22 -10.41 -13.13
N GLY A 29 0.83 -11.22 -12.12
CA GLY A 29 1.74 -11.59 -11.02
C GLY A 29 2.10 -10.41 -10.10
N ILE A 30 1.34 -9.31 -10.16
CA ILE A 30 1.53 -8.11 -9.35
C ILE A 30 0.57 -8.16 -8.16
N ASP A 31 1.03 -7.69 -7.00
CA ASP A 31 0.18 -7.48 -5.85
C ASP A 31 -0.96 -6.51 -6.17
N ASN A 32 -2.19 -6.92 -5.89
CA ASN A 32 -3.34 -6.06 -6.04
C ASN A 32 -3.34 -5.01 -4.92
N ALA A 33 -2.89 -3.80 -5.25
CA ALA A 33 -2.91 -2.65 -4.37
C ALA A 33 -3.08 -1.35 -5.17
N THR A 34 -3.71 -0.35 -4.56
CA THR A 34 -3.68 1.02 -5.06
C THR A 34 -2.30 1.62 -4.89
N VAL A 35 -1.71 1.43 -3.70
CA VAL A 35 -0.36 1.86 -3.32
C VAL A 35 0.39 0.65 -2.78
N ALA A 36 1.53 0.32 -3.37
CA ALA A 36 2.42 -0.74 -2.92
C ALA A 36 3.80 -0.18 -2.60
N ILE A 37 4.26 -0.39 -1.37
CA ILE A 37 5.54 0.08 -0.85
C ILE A 37 6.36 -1.12 -0.39
N TYR A 38 7.55 -1.28 -0.95
CA TYR A 38 8.45 -2.38 -0.58
C TYR A 38 9.81 -1.85 -0.14
N GLY A 39 10.20 -2.20 1.09
CA GLY A 39 11.57 -1.97 1.57
C GLY A 39 12.01 -0.50 1.63
N CYS A 40 11.06 0.42 1.85
CA CYS A 40 11.29 1.86 1.81
C CYS A 40 11.56 2.46 3.20
N ASP A 41 12.31 3.55 3.27
CA ASP A 41 12.64 4.24 4.53
C ASP A 41 12.24 5.72 4.47
N ASN A 42 11.85 6.29 5.61
CA ASN A 42 11.54 7.72 5.75
C ASN A 42 10.56 8.25 4.69
N PHE A 43 9.30 7.81 4.77
CA PHE A 43 8.28 8.21 3.82
C PHE A 43 6.94 8.56 4.47
N VAL A 44 6.15 9.38 3.78
CA VAL A 44 4.82 9.79 4.24
C VAL A 44 3.79 9.43 3.19
N ILE A 45 2.70 8.79 3.63
CA ILE A 45 1.50 8.61 2.83
C ILE A 45 0.37 9.35 3.53
N ASP A 46 -0.26 10.29 2.82
CA ASP A 46 -1.23 11.20 3.42
C ASP A 46 -2.37 11.56 2.47
N ASN A 47 -3.59 11.71 3.00
CA ASN A 47 -4.77 12.15 2.25
C ASN A 47 -5.00 11.32 0.97
N ILE A 48 -5.33 10.03 1.16
CA ILE A 48 -5.60 9.10 0.07
C ILE A 48 -7.06 8.65 0.15
N GLU A 49 -7.82 8.92 -0.91
CA GLU A 49 -9.21 8.48 -1.09
C GLU A 49 -9.23 7.33 -2.11
N MET A 50 -9.77 6.18 -1.70
CA MET A 50 -9.86 4.98 -2.55
C MET A 50 -11.31 4.51 -2.62
N ILE A 51 -11.85 4.35 -3.83
CA ILE A 51 -13.18 3.79 -4.06
C ILE A 51 -13.09 2.58 -4.98
N ASN A 52 -13.72 1.47 -4.59
CA ASN A 52 -13.66 0.20 -5.33
C ASN A 52 -12.22 -0.22 -5.65
N SER A 53 -11.39 -0.29 -4.61
CA SER A 53 -9.94 -0.39 -4.74
C SER A 53 -9.34 -1.47 -3.85
N ALA A 54 -8.25 -2.08 -4.30
CA ALA A 54 -7.58 -3.16 -3.58
C ALA A 54 -6.91 -2.72 -2.26
N GLY A 55 -6.73 -1.41 -2.05
CA GLY A 55 -6.23 -0.83 -0.80
C GLY A 55 -4.74 -0.51 -0.86
N MET A 56 -4.02 -0.72 0.23
CA MET A 56 -2.60 -0.39 0.32
C MET A 56 -1.80 -1.56 0.87
N LEU A 57 -0.58 -1.72 0.37
CA LEU A 57 0.36 -2.73 0.84
C LEU A 57 1.67 -2.07 1.21
N ILE A 58 2.12 -2.28 2.45
CA ILE A 58 3.45 -1.89 2.90
C ILE A 58 4.14 -3.17 3.38
N GLY A 59 5.26 -3.52 2.74
CA GLY A 59 5.93 -4.79 2.96
C GLY A 59 7.44 -4.71 2.81
N TYR A 60 8.10 -5.83 3.13
CA TYR A 60 9.55 -5.97 3.01
C TYR A 60 9.99 -5.86 1.54
N GLY A 61 11.17 -5.28 1.31
CA GLY A 61 11.88 -5.41 0.05
C GLY A 61 12.48 -6.81 -0.08
N VAL A 62 12.46 -7.37 -1.29
CA VAL A 62 12.96 -8.72 -1.56
C VAL A 62 14.06 -8.66 -2.60
N ILE A 63 15.22 -9.25 -2.31
CA ILE A 63 16.27 -9.51 -3.31
C ILE A 63 16.46 -11.02 -3.43
N LYS A 64 16.24 -11.56 -4.64
CA LYS A 64 16.39 -13.01 -4.95
C LYS A 64 15.65 -13.91 -3.95
N GLY A 65 14.43 -13.53 -3.55
CA GLY A 65 13.60 -14.29 -2.62
C GLY A 65 13.96 -14.13 -1.14
N LYS A 66 14.95 -13.31 -0.78
CA LYS A 66 15.32 -13.02 0.61
C LYS A 66 14.81 -11.63 1.01
N TYR A 67 14.13 -11.56 2.16
CA TYR A 67 13.77 -10.29 2.78
C TYR A 67 15.05 -9.54 3.18
N LEU A 68 15.23 -8.33 2.64
CA LEU A 68 16.46 -7.57 2.82
C LEU A 68 16.23 -6.25 3.54
N SER A 69 15.14 -5.56 3.23
CA SER A 69 14.85 -4.25 3.81
C SER A 69 13.46 -4.22 4.44
N ILE A 70 13.44 -3.77 5.69
CA ILE A 70 12.24 -3.54 6.47
C ILE A 70 11.80 -2.09 6.20
N PRO A 71 10.52 -1.81 5.94
CA PRO A 71 10.05 -0.45 5.90
C PRO A 71 10.26 0.24 7.25
N GLN A 72 10.86 1.42 7.28
CA GLN A 72 11.17 2.13 8.54
C GLN A 72 10.81 3.61 8.44
N ASN A 73 10.65 4.24 9.60
CA ASN A 73 10.48 5.70 9.74
C ASN A 73 9.35 6.30 8.90
N PHE A 74 8.21 5.62 8.79
CA PHE A 74 7.13 6.06 7.92
C PHE A 74 5.89 6.51 8.68
N ARG A 75 5.06 7.32 8.01
CA ARG A 75 3.78 7.80 8.52
C ARG A 75 2.68 7.57 7.50
N VAL A 76 1.55 7.03 7.97
CA VAL A 76 0.34 6.83 7.16
C VAL A 76 -0.81 7.56 7.83
N ASN A 77 -1.33 8.58 7.16
CA ASN A 77 -2.35 9.47 7.69
C ASN A 77 -3.50 9.63 6.69
N ASN A 78 -4.71 9.90 7.21
CA ASN A 78 -5.86 10.33 6.41
C ASN A 78 -6.15 9.41 5.21
N ILE A 79 -6.24 8.11 5.47
CA ILE A 79 -6.54 7.12 4.43
C ILE A 79 -8.01 6.71 4.51
N GLN A 80 -8.71 6.85 3.39
CA GLN A 80 -10.09 6.43 3.24
C GLN A 80 -10.18 5.35 2.17
N LEU A 81 -10.86 4.25 2.50
CA LEU A 81 -11.16 3.17 1.58
C LEU A 81 -12.65 2.84 1.66
N ASP A 82 -13.35 3.08 0.55
CA ASP A 82 -14.75 2.73 0.38
C ASP A 82 -14.89 1.64 -0.68
N ASN A 83 -15.28 0.45 -0.23
CA ASN A 83 -15.57 -0.71 -1.07
C ASN A 83 -17.02 -1.18 -0.90
N THR A 84 -17.92 -0.34 -0.39
CA THR A 84 -19.32 -0.68 -0.10
C THR A 84 -20.10 -1.12 -1.34
N HIS A 85 -19.68 -0.67 -2.52
CA HIS A 85 -20.32 -0.99 -3.81
C HIS A 85 -19.76 -2.23 -4.51
N LEU A 86 -18.80 -2.94 -3.91
CA LEU A 86 -18.25 -4.17 -4.48
C LEU A 86 -19.01 -5.41 -4.00
N ALA A 87 -19.35 -6.30 -4.92
CA ALA A 87 -20.02 -7.56 -4.63
C ALA A 87 -19.12 -8.58 -3.89
N TYR A 88 -17.82 -8.30 -3.77
CA TYR A 88 -16.84 -9.20 -3.15
C TYR A 88 -15.84 -8.41 -2.31
N LYS A 89 -15.24 -9.09 -1.33
CA LYS A 89 -14.29 -8.47 -0.39
C LYS A 89 -12.91 -8.34 -1.03
N LEU A 90 -12.34 -7.14 -0.94
CA LEU A 90 -10.95 -6.86 -1.30
C LEU A 90 -10.03 -6.83 -0.08
N ARG A 91 -8.72 -6.97 -0.34
CA ARG A 91 -7.64 -7.08 0.66
C ARG A 91 -7.63 -5.92 1.67
N GLY A 92 -7.83 -4.69 1.20
CA GLY A 92 -7.83 -3.50 2.03
C GLY A 92 -6.42 -2.99 2.35
N ILE A 93 -6.27 -2.26 3.46
CA ILE A 93 -4.98 -1.71 3.90
C ILE A 93 -4.27 -2.78 4.74
N GLN A 94 -3.08 -3.19 4.32
CA GLN A 94 -2.27 -4.19 5.02
C GLN A 94 -0.83 -3.72 5.23
N ASN A 95 -0.34 -3.97 6.44
CA ASN A 95 1.06 -3.88 6.78
C ASN A 95 1.60 -5.30 6.98
N LEU A 96 2.47 -5.74 6.08
CA LEU A 96 3.09 -7.07 6.15
C LEU A 96 4.35 -7.10 7.02
N CYS A 97 4.79 -5.94 7.55
CA CYS A 97 5.92 -5.83 8.44
C CYS A 97 5.48 -5.95 9.90
N ARG A 98 5.78 -7.09 10.55
CA ARG A 98 5.42 -7.35 11.96
C ARG A 98 6.14 -6.44 12.96
N GLU A 99 7.33 -5.96 12.61
CA GLU A 99 8.14 -5.06 13.45
C GLU A 99 7.76 -3.59 13.26
N CYS A 100 7.00 -3.28 12.21
CA CYS A 100 6.48 -1.95 11.93
C CYS A 100 5.25 -1.72 12.80
N ARG A 101 5.48 -1.42 14.08
CA ARG A 101 4.44 -1.06 15.04
C ARG A 101 3.66 0.13 14.48
N LEU A 102 2.39 -0.09 14.16
CA LEU A 102 1.49 0.89 13.55
C LEU A 102 1.44 2.16 14.42
N LEU A 103 1.99 3.27 13.90
CA LEU A 103 1.53 4.62 14.25
C LEU A 103 0.24 4.94 13.49
N CYS A 104 -0.67 3.98 13.38
CA CYS A 104 -2.06 4.28 13.06
C CYS A 104 -2.68 4.71 14.38
N GLY A 105 -2.66 6.03 14.62
CA GLY A 105 -3.50 6.61 15.66
C GLY A 105 -4.95 6.26 15.36
N HIS A 106 -5.50 5.35 16.16
CA HIS A 106 -6.93 5.28 16.38
C HIS A 106 -7.38 6.53 17.15
#